data_AF-A0AAD6L1R2-F1
#
_entry.id   AF-A0AAD6L1R2-F1
#
_cell.length_a   1.000
_cell.length_b   1.000
_cell.length_c   1.000
_cell.angle_alpha   90.00
_cell.angle_beta   90.00
_cell.angle_gamma   90.00
#
_symmetry.space_group_name_H-M   'P 1'
#
loop_
_entity.id
_entity.type
_entity.pdbx_description
1 polymer ?
#
loop_
_entity_poly.entity_id
_entity_poly.type
_entity_poly.pdbx_seq_one_letter_code
_entity_poly.pdbx_strand_id
1 'polypeptide(L)'
;MPSVTWGVVQGKKEKLVNRVIICDYLKGLGIIPDELESVELPSTVEVMKERIEFLQRMGLTIDDINEYPLMLGCSVRKNIIPVLGYLEKIGISRSKLGEFVKSYPQVLHASVVVELQPVIKFLRGLDVERQDIGFVLQKYPELLGFKLEGTMSTSVAYLVSIGVCPRDIGPMVTQYPYLLGMRVGTMIKPLVDYLVSLGLPKKIVARMLEKRPYVLGYDLQETVKPNVDCLISFGIRREALASIVAQYPLNSGFAFES
;
A
#
# COMPACT_ATOMS: atom_id res chain seq x y z
N MET A 1 -53.69 2.05 -15.17
CA MET A 1 -52.59 2.83 -14.57
C MET A 1 -51.25 2.38 -15.16
N PRO A 2 -50.64 3.17 -16.07
CA PRO A 2 -49.24 3.01 -16.46
C PRO A 2 -48.51 4.37 -16.34
N SER A 3 -48.10 4.77 -15.14
CA SER A 3 -47.43 6.07 -14.93
C SER A 3 -46.03 5.98 -14.31
N VAL A 4 -45.63 4.80 -13.82
CA VAL A 4 -44.32 4.62 -13.15
C VAL A 4 -43.20 4.25 -14.14
N THR A 5 -43.53 3.58 -15.24
CA THR A 5 -42.53 3.06 -16.19
C THR A 5 -41.94 4.13 -17.12
N TRP A 6 -42.73 5.12 -17.54
CA TRP A 6 -42.28 6.15 -18.49
C TRP A 6 -41.22 7.09 -17.91
N GLY A 7 -41.38 7.56 -16.67
CA GLY A 7 -40.38 8.40 -16.00
C GLY A 7 -39.05 7.69 -15.77
N VAL A 8 -39.09 6.39 -15.49
CA VAL A 8 -37.88 5.55 -15.33
C VAL A 8 -37.16 5.32 -16.66
N VAL A 9 -37.91 5.10 -17.76
CA VAL A 9 -37.34 4.94 -19.10
C VAL A 9 -36.72 6.25 -19.60
N GLN A 10 -37.39 7.38 -19.37
CA GLN A 10 -36.91 8.70 -19.76
C GLN A 10 -35.62 9.08 -19.02
N GLY A 11 -35.56 8.84 -17.70
CA GLY A 11 -34.36 9.07 -16.90
C GLY A 11 -33.16 8.18 -17.29
N LYS A 12 -33.40 6.93 -17.73
CA LYS A 12 -32.32 6.07 -18.24
C LYS A 12 -31.75 6.60 -19.56
N LYS A 13 -32.61 7.07 -20.47
CA LYS A 13 -32.17 7.64 -21.76
C LYS A 13 -31.35 8.92 -21.54
N GLU A 14 -31.80 9.79 -20.65
CA GLU A 14 -31.10 11.04 -20.29
C GLU A 14 -29.72 10.76 -19.67
N LYS A 15 -29.63 9.78 -18.75
CA LYS A 15 -28.33 9.35 -18.18
C LYS A 15 -27.35 8.86 -19.25
N LEU A 16 -27.82 8.10 -20.25
CA LEU A 16 -26.97 7.63 -21.35
C LEU A 16 -26.46 8.80 -22.21
N VAL A 17 -27.34 9.75 -22.54
CA VAL A 17 -26.96 10.94 -23.31
C VAL A 17 -25.92 11.77 -22.56
N ASN A 18 -26.16 12.07 -21.28
CA ASN A 18 -25.22 12.84 -20.45
C ASN A 18 -23.86 12.14 -20.34
N ARG A 19 -23.87 10.81 -20.21
CA ARG A 19 -22.65 10.00 -20.19
C ARG A 19 -21.85 10.15 -21.49
N VAL A 20 -22.49 10.06 -22.65
CA VAL A 20 -21.81 10.25 -23.95
C VAL A 20 -21.17 11.64 -24.04
N ILE A 21 -21.93 12.69 -23.69
CA ILE A 21 -21.43 14.08 -23.69
C ILE A 21 -20.20 14.23 -22.79
N ILE A 22 -20.22 13.63 -21.59
CA ILE A 22 -19.09 13.66 -20.67
C ILE A 22 -17.90 12.89 -21.22
N CYS A 23 -18.11 11.70 -21.79
CA CYS A 23 -17.02 10.92 -22.39
C CYS A 23 -16.37 11.67 -23.56
N ASP A 24 -17.14 12.36 -24.41
CA ASP A 24 -16.61 13.16 -25.50
C ASP A 24 -15.82 14.37 -24.99
N TYR A 25 -16.31 15.02 -23.93
CA TYR A 25 -15.55 16.06 -23.23
C TYR A 25 -14.22 15.54 -22.67
N LEU A 26 -14.21 14.39 -22.00
CA LEU A 26 -13.01 13.75 -21.46
C LEU A 26 -12.00 13.45 -22.57
N LYS A 27 -12.45 12.86 -23.69
CA LYS A 27 -11.60 12.60 -24.86
C LYS A 27 -10.99 13.88 -25.43
N GLY A 28 -11.74 14.98 -25.45
CA GLY A 28 -11.25 16.30 -25.86
C GLY A 28 -10.12 16.85 -24.99
N LEU A 29 -9.98 16.37 -23.75
CA LEU A 29 -8.88 16.69 -22.84
C LEU A 29 -7.72 15.69 -22.90
N GLY A 30 -7.83 14.63 -23.69
CA GLY A 30 -6.86 13.52 -23.71
C GLY A 30 -7.08 12.47 -22.61
N ILE A 31 -8.23 12.47 -21.93
CA ILE A 31 -8.59 11.44 -20.95
C ILE A 31 -9.28 10.27 -21.67
N ILE A 32 -8.86 9.03 -21.35
CA ILE A 32 -9.37 7.78 -21.93
C ILE A 32 -10.51 7.23 -21.05
N PRO A 33 -11.78 7.27 -21.49
CA PRO A 33 -12.92 6.95 -20.61
C PRO A 33 -13.33 5.47 -20.63
N ASP A 34 -12.57 4.59 -21.31
CA ASP A 34 -12.96 3.20 -21.58
C ASP A 34 -13.17 2.40 -20.29
N GLU A 35 -12.38 2.66 -19.24
CA GLU A 35 -12.54 2.01 -17.94
C GLU A 35 -13.72 2.55 -17.11
N LEU A 36 -14.35 3.65 -17.54
CA LEU A 36 -15.41 4.30 -16.76
C LEU A 36 -16.79 3.65 -16.94
N GLU A 37 -16.95 2.63 -17.80
CA GLU A 37 -18.24 2.03 -18.17
C GLU A 37 -19.10 1.65 -16.96
N SER A 38 -18.48 1.09 -15.93
CA SER A 38 -19.13 0.65 -14.69
C SER A 38 -19.26 1.75 -13.63
N VAL A 39 -18.70 2.94 -13.88
CA VAL A 39 -18.65 4.05 -12.93
C VAL A 39 -19.82 5.01 -13.15
N GLU A 40 -20.48 5.40 -12.06
CA GLU A 40 -21.47 6.48 -12.10
C GLU A 40 -20.76 7.83 -12.24
N LEU A 41 -20.89 8.43 -13.43
CA LEU A 41 -20.38 9.75 -13.74
C LEU A 41 -21.37 10.84 -13.27
N PRO A 42 -20.90 12.09 -13.06
CA PRO A 42 -21.78 13.21 -12.79
C PRO A 42 -22.78 13.43 -13.93
N SER A 43 -23.83 14.21 -13.68
CA SER A 43 -24.87 14.46 -14.68
C SER A 43 -24.53 15.52 -15.72
N THR A 44 -23.47 16.33 -15.50
CA THR A 44 -23.10 17.43 -16.40
C THR A 44 -21.59 17.54 -16.58
N VAL A 45 -21.19 18.19 -17.68
CA VAL A 45 -19.78 18.48 -18.01
C VAL A 45 -19.17 19.45 -17.01
N GLU A 46 -19.94 20.42 -16.49
CA GLU A 46 -19.47 21.39 -15.50
C GLU A 46 -19.01 20.70 -14.23
N VAL A 47 -19.79 19.72 -13.74
CA VAL A 47 -19.41 18.95 -12.54
C VAL A 47 -18.20 18.05 -12.82
N MET A 48 -18.08 17.49 -14.04
CA MET A 48 -16.88 16.74 -14.42
C MET A 48 -15.65 17.64 -14.48
N LYS A 49 -15.77 18.83 -15.08
CA LYS A 49 -14.73 19.85 -15.15
C LYS A 49 -14.25 20.24 -13.74
N GLU A 50 -15.16 20.49 -12.81
CA GLU A 50 -14.81 20.77 -11.41
C GLU A 50 -14.00 19.63 -10.77
N ARG A 51 -14.33 18.36 -11.04
CA ARG A 51 -13.56 17.20 -10.54
C ARG A 51 -12.14 17.21 -11.09
N ILE A 52 -11.98 17.39 -12.40
CA ILE A 52 -10.67 17.41 -13.07
C ILE A 52 -9.83 18.58 -12.57
N GLU A 53 -10.40 19.79 -12.52
CA GLU A 53 -9.69 20.97 -12.01
C GLU A 53 -9.25 20.79 -10.55
N PHE A 54 -10.06 20.11 -9.73
CA PHE A 54 -9.68 19.81 -8.35
C PHE A 54 -8.47 18.88 -8.29
N LEU A 55 -8.47 17.78 -9.06
CA LEU A 55 -7.34 16.85 -9.16
C LEU A 55 -6.07 17.55 -9.68
N GLN A 56 -6.21 18.39 -10.70
CA GLN A 56 -5.10 19.19 -11.24
C GLN A 56 -4.53 20.19 -10.22
N ARG A 57 -5.39 20.84 -9.42
CA ARG A 57 -4.93 21.72 -8.32
C ARG A 57 -4.18 20.96 -7.22
N MET A 58 -4.39 19.65 -7.09
CA MET A 58 -3.61 18.80 -6.22
C MET A 58 -2.27 18.37 -6.84
N GLY A 59 -2.04 18.66 -8.12
CA GLY A 59 -0.83 18.29 -8.85
C GLY A 59 -0.95 17.02 -9.70
N LEU A 60 -2.15 16.46 -9.89
CA LEU A 60 -2.35 15.32 -10.80
C LEU A 60 -2.44 15.82 -12.25
N THR A 61 -1.67 15.18 -13.12
CA THR A 61 -1.68 15.41 -14.57
C THR A 61 -2.78 14.60 -15.25
N ILE A 62 -2.99 14.84 -16.55
CA ILE A 62 -3.89 14.00 -17.36
C ILE A 62 -3.36 12.57 -17.45
N ASP A 63 -2.05 12.39 -17.51
CA ASP A 63 -1.43 11.05 -17.52
C ASP A 63 -1.71 10.30 -16.20
N ASP A 64 -1.58 10.97 -15.05
CA ASP A 64 -1.93 10.37 -13.74
C ASP A 64 -3.42 9.99 -13.67
N ILE A 65 -4.30 10.78 -14.29
CA ILE A 65 -5.73 10.45 -14.39
C ILE A 65 -5.94 9.25 -15.31
N ASN A 66 -5.20 9.14 -16.41
CA ASN A 66 -5.27 8.01 -17.33
C ASN A 66 -4.70 6.72 -16.72
N GLU A 67 -3.73 6.80 -15.81
CA GLU A 67 -3.24 5.64 -15.05
C GLU A 67 -4.30 5.07 -14.09
N TYR A 68 -5.26 5.89 -13.65
CA TYR A 68 -6.41 5.43 -12.85
C TYR A 68 -7.68 6.26 -13.11
N PRO A 69 -8.39 6.05 -14.23
CA PRO A 69 -9.53 6.89 -14.62
C PRO A 69 -10.69 6.83 -13.62
N LEU A 70 -10.81 5.70 -12.91
CA LEU A 70 -11.88 5.44 -11.94
C LEU A 70 -12.01 6.53 -10.85
N MET A 71 -10.93 7.26 -10.54
CA MET A 71 -10.99 8.39 -9.59
C MET A 71 -11.96 9.49 -10.03
N LEU A 72 -12.25 9.62 -11.34
CA LEU A 72 -13.24 10.58 -11.85
C LEU A 72 -14.66 10.24 -11.43
N GLY A 73 -14.92 9.02 -10.97
CA GLY A 73 -16.17 8.63 -10.31
C GLY A 73 -16.37 9.27 -8.94
N CYS A 74 -15.29 9.64 -8.26
CA CYS A 74 -15.35 10.19 -6.91
C CYS A 74 -15.90 11.62 -6.90
N SER A 75 -16.90 11.87 -6.03
CA SER A 75 -17.40 13.23 -5.80
C SER A 75 -16.36 14.03 -5.02
N VAL A 76 -16.04 15.25 -5.48
CA VAL A 76 -15.15 16.17 -4.75
C VAL A 76 -15.61 16.35 -3.29
N ARG A 77 -16.90 16.64 -3.08
CA ARG A 77 -17.43 16.95 -1.74
C ARG A 77 -17.72 15.72 -0.88
N LYS A 78 -18.18 14.62 -1.47
CA LYS A 78 -18.61 13.43 -0.71
C LYS A 78 -17.51 12.40 -0.51
N ASN A 79 -16.51 12.36 -1.38
CA ASN A 79 -15.44 11.36 -1.36
C ASN A 79 -14.08 12.02 -1.14
N ILE A 80 -13.64 12.86 -2.08
CA ILE A 80 -12.27 13.36 -2.14
C ILE A 80 -11.94 14.22 -0.90
N ILE A 81 -12.70 15.29 -0.64
CA ILE A 81 -12.44 16.19 0.50
C ILE A 81 -12.43 15.45 1.84
N PRO A 82 -13.42 14.60 2.18
CA PRO A 82 -13.39 13.82 3.41
C PRO A 82 -12.17 12.91 3.55
N VAL A 83 -11.78 12.21 2.48
CA VAL A 83 -10.59 11.34 2.47
C VAL A 83 -9.33 12.18 2.70
N LEU A 84 -9.15 13.26 1.94
CA LEU A 84 -7.97 14.11 2.06
C LEU A 84 -7.85 14.78 3.43
N GLY A 85 -8.95 15.29 3.98
CA GLY A 85 -8.97 15.86 5.32
C GLY A 85 -8.65 14.84 6.40
N TYR A 86 -9.03 13.57 6.19
CA TYR A 86 -8.63 12.49 7.10
C TYR A 86 -7.16 12.12 6.96
N LEU A 87 -6.62 12.01 5.75
CA LEU A 87 -5.20 11.77 5.49
C LEU A 87 -4.32 12.88 6.11
N GLU A 88 -4.76 14.13 6.02
CA GLU A 88 -4.11 15.27 6.68
C GLU A 88 -4.14 15.13 8.21
N LYS A 89 -5.30 14.78 8.78
CA LYS A 89 -5.47 14.58 10.22
C LYS A 89 -4.58 13.48 10.81
N ILE A 90 -4.23 12.46 10.02
CA ILE A 90 -3.36 11.36 10.46
C ILE A 90 -1.87 11.59 10.18
N GLY A 91 -1.51 12.76 9.65
CA GLY A 91 -0.12 13.22 9.56
C GLY A 91 0.47 13.28 8.15
N ILE A 92 -0.32 13.12 7.09
CA ILE A 92 0.15 13.37 5.71
C ILE A 92 -0.02 14.86 5.41
N SER A 93 1.09 15.60 5.30
CA SER A 93 1.05 17.03 5.05
C SER A 93 0.30 17.37 3.76
N ARG A 94 -0.41 18.50 3.74
CA ARG A 94 -1.18 18.97 2.57
C ARG A 94 -0.38 18.98 1.26
N SER A 95 0.91 19.34 1.31
CA SER A 95 1.81 19.36 0.15
C SER A 95 2.08 17.97 -0.46
N LYS A 96 1.87 16.90 0.30
CA LYS A 96 2.11 15.50 -0.12
C LYS A 96 0.83 14.75 -0.48
N LEU A 97 -0.35 15.35 -0.30
CA LEU A 97 -1.62 14.69 -0.61
C LEU A 97 -1.77 14.37 -2.10
N GLY A 98 -1.28 15.25 -2.98
CA GLY A 98 -1.26 15.00 -4.42
C GLY A 98 -0.41 13.78 -4.78
N GLU A 99 0.82 13.73 -4.28
CA GLU A 99 1.74 12.60 -4.47
C GLU A 99 1.16 11.30 -3.89
N PHE A 100 0.55 11.36 -2.70
CA PHE A 100 -0.10 10.21 -2.10
C PHE A 100 -1.23 9.67 -2.98
N VAL A 101 -2.13 10.54 -3.45
CA VAL A 101 -3.24 10.13 -4.34
C VAL A 101 -2.70 9.61 -5.67
N LYS A 102 -1.64 10.21 -6.22
CA LYS A 102 -0.98 9.67 -7.41
C LYS A 102 -0.47 8.25 -7.18
N SER A 103 0.18 7.98 -6.05
CA SER A 103 0.72 6.65 -5.73
C SER A 103 -0.35 5.59 -5.38
N TYR A 104 -1.51 6.02 -4.89
CA TYR A 104 -2.57 5.13 -4.40
C TYR A 104 -3.97 5.76 -4.59
N PRO A 105 -4.41 5.94 -5.84
CA PRO A 105 -5.61 6.71 -6.16
C PRO A 105 -6.92 6.06 -5.70
N GLN A 106 -6.93 4.73 -5.53
CA GLN A 106 -8.06 3.99 -5.00
C GLN A 106 -8.46 4.44 -3.58
N VAL A 107 -7.58 5.13 -2.84
CA VAL A 107 -7.93 5.72 -1.53
C VAL A 107 -9.13 6.66 -1.61
N LEU A 108 -9.36 7.31 -2.75
CA LEU A 108 -10.47 8.24 -2.94
C LEU A 108 -11.84 7.56 -2.90
N HIS A 109 -11.87 6.24 -3.15
CA HIS A 109 -13.10 5.44 -3.07
C HIS A 109 -13.40 4.98 -1.64
N ALA A 110 -12.41 5.06 -0.74
CA ALA A 110 -12.52 4.49 0.59
C ALA A 110 -13.43 5.31 1.51
N SER A 111 -14.20 4.59 2.33
CA SER A 111 -14.90 5.16 3.47
C SER A 111 -13.93 5.44 4.60
N VAL A 112 -13.87 6.71 5.04
CA VAL A 112 -13.05 7.12 6.18
C VAL A 112 -13.37 6.28 7.43
N VAL A 113 -14.66 6.05 7.70
CA VAL A 113 -15.11 5.40 8.94
C VAL A 113 -15.00 3.88 8.86
N VAL A 114 -15.36 3.29 7.71
CA VAL A 114 -15.48 1.84 7.57
C VAL A 114 -14.16 1.19 7.16
N GLU A 115 -13.30 1.91 6.42
CA GLU A 115 -12.09 1.32 5.84
C GLU A 115 -10.82 1.97 6.41
N LEU A 116 -10.70 3.30 6.36
CA LEU A 116 -9.46 3.96 6.78
C LEU A 116 -9.24 3.92 8.30
N GLN A 117 -10.23 4.32 9.09
CA GLN A 117 -10.13 4.36 10.56
C GLN A 117 -9.73 3.03 11.20
N PRO A 118 -10.31 1.88 10.79
CA PRO A 118 -9.90 0.58 11.31
C PRO A 118 -8.42 0.25 11.06
N VAL A 119 -7.87 0.58 9.88
CA VAL A 119 -6.44 0.41 9.59
C VAL A 119 -5.58 1.28 10.50
N ILE A 120 -5.97 2.54 10.72
CA ILE A 120 -5.24 3.42 11.65
C ILE A 120 -5.30 2.89 13.08
N LYS A 121 -6.46 2.39 13.52
CA LYS A 121 -6.61 1.77 14.84
C LYS A 121 -5.74 0.52 14.98
N PHE A 122 -5.65 -0.30 13.94
CA PHE A 122 -4.79 -1.47 13.91
C PHE A 122 -3.32 -1.09 14.04
N LEU A 123 -2.83 -0.14 13.25
CA LEU A 123 -1.44 0.34 13.34
C LEU A 123 -1.11 0.88 14.74
N ARG A 124 -2.03 1.64 15.35
CA ARG A 124 -1.88 2.10 16.75
C ARG A 124 -1.89 0.95 17.75
N GLY A 125 -2.66 -0.10 17.50
CA GLY A 125 -2.68 -1.31 18.33
C GLY A 125 -1.41 -2.15 18.22
N LEU A 126 -0.58 -1.89 17.20
CA LEU A 126 0.78 -2.43 17.07
C LEU A 126 1.84 -1.53 17.69
N ASP A 127 1.45 -0.49 18.45
CA ASP A 127 2.34 0.53 19.02
C ASP A 127 3.10 1.37 17.97
N VAL A 128 2.54 1.56 16.76
CA VAL A 128 3.02 2.61 15.84
C VAL A 128 2.62 3.97 16.41
N GLU A 129 3.60 4.86 16.59
CA GLU A 129 3.35 6.18 17.16
C GLU A 129 2.46 7.01 16.24
N ARG A 130 1.60 7.85 16.84
CA ARG A 130 0.64 8.67 16.08
C ARG A 130 1.32 9.56 15.04
N GLN A 131 2.50 10.07 15.36
CA GLN A 131 3.28 10.94 14.47
C GLN A 131 3.89 10.19 13.28
N ASP A 132 4.10 8.88 13.41
CA ASP A 132 4.71 8.04 12.38
C ASP A 132 3.69 7.41 11.42
N ILE A 133 2.40 7.41 11.75
CA ILE A 133 1.35 6.82 10.90
C ILE A 133 1.35 7.43 9.50
N GLY A 134 1.42 8.76 9.40
CA GLY A 134 1.49 9.44 8.12
C GLY A 134 2.70 9.00 7.29
N PHE A 135 3.86 8.79 7.93
CA PHE A 135 5.08 8.32 7.27
C PHE A 135 4.95 6.85 6.82
N VAL A 136 4.43 5.98 7.68
CA VAL A 136 4.15 4.57 7.39
C VAL A 136 3.28 4.43 6.14
N LEU A 137 2.19 5.19 6.07
CA LEU A 137 1.26 5.14 4.94
C LEU A 137 1.82 5.74 3.66
N GLN A 138 2.65 6.79 3.74
CA GLN A 138 3.35 7.30 2.56
C GLN A 138 4.33 6.27 1.98
N LYS A 139 4.93 5.44 2.83
CA LYS A 139 5.86 4.39 2.39
C LYS A 139 5.15 3.15 1.85
N TYR A 140 3.99 2.81 2.39
CA TYR A 140 3.21 1.65 1.93
C TYR A 140 1.70 1.90 2.04
N PRO A 141 1.11 2.64 1.09
CA PRO A 141 -0.30 3.04 1.15
C PRO A 141 -1.28 1.88 0.97
N GLU A 142 -0.84 0.76 0.35
CA GLU A 142 -1.61 -0.46 0.15
C GLU A 142 -2.11 -1.09 1.45
N LEU A 143 -1.49 -0.75 2.59
CA LEU A 143 -2.02 -1.11 3.91
C LEU A 143 -3.48 -0.68 4.11
N LEU A 144 -3.92 0.42 3.48
CA LEU A 144 -5.30 0.89 3.55
C LEU A 144 -6.29 -0.03 2.85
N GLY A 145 -5.83 -0.86 1.91
CA GLY A 145 -6.65 -1.83 1.18
C GLY A 145 -6.62 -3.24 1.77
N PHE A 146 -5.79 -3.49 2.80
CA PHE A 146 -5.70 -4.81 3.40
C PHE A 146 -6.81 -5.09 4.39
N LYS A 147 -7.26 -6.35 4.39
CA LYS A 147 -8.13 -6.87 5.44
C LYS A 147 -7.34 -6.97 6.73
N LEU A 148 -7.87 -6.38 7.80
CA LEU A 148 -7.25 -6.43 9.14
C LEU A 148 -7.09 -7.87 9.63
N GLU A 149 -8.15 -8.65 9.48
CA GLU A 149 -8.15 -10.10 9.68
C GLU A 149 -7.64 -10.76 8.39
N GLY A 150 -6.33 -11.03 8.35
CA GLY A 150 -5.69 -11.54 7.15
C GLY A 150 -4.17 -11.48 7.23
N THR A 151 -3.54 -11.01 6.16
CA THR A 151 -2.09 -10.99 6.02
C THR A 151 -1.40 -10.23 7.16
N MET A 152 -1.93 -9.05 7.53
CA MET A 152 -1.33 -8.19 8.55
C MET A 152 -1.26 -8.88 9.92
N SER A 153 -2.40 -9.40 10.40
CA SER A 153 -2.47 -10.09 11.69
C SER A 153 -1.63 -11.38 11.69
N THR A 154 -1.63 -12.12 10.58
CA THR A 154 -0.87 -13.36 10.45
C THR A 154 0.64 -13.12 10.49
N SER A 155 1.11 -12.06 9.82
CA SER A 155 2.53 -11.67 9.86
C SER A 155 2.98 -11.28 11.26
N VAL A 156 2.19 -10.46 11.96
CA VAL A 156 2.48 -10.07 13.35
C VAL A 156 2.50 -11.30 14.26
N ALA A 157 1.48 -12.16 14.18
CA ALA A 157 1.40 -13.36 15.00
C ALA A 157 2.59 -14.30 14.78
N TYR A 158 3.02 -14.47 13.52
CA TYR A 158 4.20 -15.27 13.22
C TYR A 158 5.48 -14.66 13.79
N LEU A 159 5.71 -13.35 13.63
CA LEU A 159 6.87 -12.67 14.20
C LEU A 159 6.95 -12.82 15.73
N VAL A 160 5.82 -12.64 16.42
CA VAL A 160 5.75 -12.88 17.88
C VAL A 160 6.02 -14.35 18.20
N SER A 161 5.49 -15.29 17.42
CA SER A 161 5.71 -16.73 17.63
C SER A 161 7.17 -17.17 17.50
N ILE A 162 7.97 -16.43 16.72
CA ILE A 162 9.41 -16.69 16.60
C ILE A 162 10.26 -15.96 17.63
N GLY A 163 9.62 -15.18 18.52
CA GLY A 163 10.26 -14.54 19.65
C GLY A 163 10.56 -13.05 19.47
N VAL A 164 9.98 -12.40 18.46
CA VAL A 164 10.02 -10.93 18.37
C VAL A 164 9.23 -10.34 19.53
N CYS A 165 9.81 -9.38 20.24
CA CYS A 165 9.11 -8.73 21.34
C CYS A 165 7.92 -7.91 20.82
N PRO A 166 6.71 -8.07 21.38
CA PRO A 166 5.53 -7.32 20.91
C PRO A 166 5.71 -5.80 20.84
N ARG A 167 6.45 -5.21 21.79
CA ARG A 167 6.76 -3.78 21.83
C ARG A 167 7.65 -3.29 20.68
N ASP A 168 8.39 -4.20 20.05
CA ASP A 168 9.30 -3.89 18.95
C ASP A 168 8.56 -3.98 17.59
N ILE A 169 7.32 -4.48 17.54
CA ILE A 169 6.51 -4.55 16.31
C ILE A 169 6.21 -3.16 15.75
N GLY A 170 5.80 -2.20 16.58
CA GLY A 170 5.52 -0.82 16.15
C GLY A 170 6.74 -0.15 15.51
N PRO A 171 7.91 -0.15 16.17
CA PRO A 171 9.17 0.28 15.57
C PRO A 171 9.53 -0.47 14.28
N MET A 172 9.31 -1.79 14.21
CA MET A 172 9.56 -2.57 13.00
C MET A 172 8.67 -2.13 11.83
N VAL A 173 7.37 -1.92 12.08
CA VAL A 173 6.41 -1.44 11.08
C VAL A 173 6.77 -0.03 10.61
N THR A 174 7.20 0.83 11.53
CA THR A 174 7.64 2.19 11.21
C THR A 174 8.84 2.20 10.27
N GLN A 175 9.81 1.30 10.50
CA GLN A 175 10.98 1.16 9.64
C GLN A 175 10.67 0.46 8.30
N TYR A 176 9.85 -0.60 8.32
CA TYR A 176 9.60 -1.45 7.17
C TYR A 176 8.14 -1.94 7.12
N PRO A 177 7.19 -1.08 6.70
CA PRO A 177 5.76 -1.37 6.76
C PRO A 177 5.32 -2.52 5.85
N TYR A 178 6.11 -2.81 4.81
CA TYR A 178 5.86 -3.92 3.88
C TYR A 178 5.71 -5.27 4.59
N LEU A 179 6.31 -5.47 5.77
CA LEU A 179 6.18 -6.71 6.55
C LEU A 179 4.71 -7.09 6.83
N LEU A 180 3.81 -6.12 6.92
CA LEU A 180 2.39 -6.35 7.15
C LEU A 180 1.65 -6.87 5.90
N GLY A 181 2.22 -6.67 4.70
CA GLY A 181 1.70 -7.20 3.44
C GLY A 181 2.34 -8.52 3.00
N MET A 182 3.39 -8.98 3.70
CA MET A 182 4.12 -10.19 3.32
C MET A 182 3.37 -11.46 3.70
N ARG A 183 3.34 -12.44 2.79
CA ARG A 183 2.78 -13.76 3.09
C ARG A 183 3.74 -14.57 3.95
N VAL A 184 3.31 -14.97 5.14
CA VAL A 184 4.13 -15.75 6.07
C VAL A 184 4.65 -17.04 5.44
N GLY A 185 3.78 -17.84 4.83
CA GLY A 185 4.14 -19.17 4.33
C GLY A 185 5.13 -19.18 3.16
N THR A 186 5.17 -18.10 2.36
CA THR A 186 5.99 -18.06 1.15
C THR A 186 7.16 -17.09 1.23
N MET A 187 7.12 -16.09 2.13
CA MET A 187 8.17 -15.07 2.23
C MET A 187 8.89 -15.14 3.57
N ILE A 188 8.16 -14.92 4.68
CA ILE A 188 8.77 -14.73 6.00
C ILE A 188 9.32 -16.05 6.54
N LYS A 189 8.50 -17.11 6.54
CA LYS A 189 8.87 -18.41 7.13
C LYS A 189 10.03 -19.08 6.40
N PRO A 190 10.06 -19.15 5.06
CA PRO A 190 11.21 -19.73 4.35
C PRO A 190 12.54 -19.03 4.68
N LEU A 191 12.54 -17.70 4.76
CA LEU A 191 13.73 -16.93 5.15
C LEU A 191 14.17 -17.27 6.58
N VAL A 192 13.23 -17.27 7.53
CA VAL A 192 13.53 -17.59 8.93
C VAL A 192 14.05 -19.03 9.07
N ASP A 193 13.41 -20.00 8.41
CA ASP A 193 13.84 -21.40 8.43
C ASP A 193 15.25 -21.57 7.83
N TYR A 194 15.55 -20.85 6.75
CA TYR A 194 16.89 -20.86 6.15
C TYR A 194 17.94 -20.30 7.10
N LEU A 195 17.70 -19.14 7.73
CA LEU A 195 18.62 -18.57 8.72
C LEU A 195 18.83 -19.51 9.90
N VAL A 196 17.78 -20.19 10.37
CA VAL A 196 17.90 -21.21 11.42
C VAL A 196 18.74 -22.40 10.95
N SER A 197 18.61 -22.83 9.69
CA SER A 197 19.41 -23.92 9.11
C SER A 197 20.91 -23.59 8.98
N LEU A 198 21.27 -22.29 8.96
CA LEU A 198 22.66 -21.82 9.05
C LEU A 198 23.23 -21.88 10.47
N GLY A 199 22.41 -22.28 11.46
CA GLY A 199 22.80 -22.39 12.86
C GLY A 199 22.44 -21.19 13.72
N LEU A 200 21.69 -20.19 13.20
CA LEU A 200 21.18 -19.11 14.05
C LEU A 200 20.03 -19.62 14.94
N PRO A 201 20.13 -19.48 16.27
CA PRO A 201 18.97 -19.74 17.13
C PRO A 201 17.82 -18.80 16.75
N LYS A 202 16.59 -19.31 16.74
CA LYS A 202 15.39 -18.54 16.37
C LYS A 202 15.26 -17.21 17.12
N LYS A 203 15.65 -17.16 18.40
CA LYS A 203 15.69 -15.93 19.22
C LYS A 203 16.71 -14.89 18.73
N ILE A 204 17.82 -15.32 18.14
CA ILE A 204 18.80 -14.41 17.51
C ILE A 204 18.24 -13.86 16.21
N VAL A 205 17.58 -14.70 15.40
CA VAL A 205 16.85 -14.25 14.20
C VAL A 205 15.81 -13.20 14.58
N ALA A 206 15.00 -13.44 15.61
CA ALA A 206 14.01 -12.47 16.09
C ALA A 206 14.65 -11.11 16.45
N ARG A 207 15.73 -11.11 17.24
CA ARG A 207 16.48 -9.88 17.59
C ARG A 207 17.07 -9.17 16.37
N MET A 208 17.51 -9.93 15.37
CA MET A 208 18.01 -9.37 14.12
C MET A 208 16.88 -8.63 13.38
N LEU A 209 15.69 -9.22 13.32
CA LEU A 209 14.51 -8.62 12.69
C LEU A 209 13.99 -7.40 13.45
N GLU A 210 14.02 -7.42 14.79
CA GLU A 210 13.68 -6.25 15.64
C GLU A 210 14.53 -5.02 15.27
N LYS A 211 15.82 -5.23 14.96
CA LYS A 211 16.74 -4.15 14.61
C LYS A 211 16.72 -3.79 13.12
N ARG A 212 16.42 -4.77 12.26
CA ARG A 212 16.56 -4.65 10.80
C ARG A 212 15.42 -5.38 10.09
N PRO A 213 14.18 -4.89 10.18
CA PRO A 213 13.02 -5.58 9.61
C PRO A 213 13.05 -5.65 8.08
N TYR A 214 13.80 -4.76 7.42
CA TYR A 214 14.00 -4.77 5.97
C TYR A 214 14.66 -6.05 5.44
N VAL A 215 15.32 -6.83 6.30
CA VAL A 215 15.89 -8.14 5.93
C VAL A 215 14.82 -9.09 5.40
N LEU A 216 13.57 -8.95 5.87
CA LEU A 216 12.44 -9.72 5.35
C LEU A 216 12.19 -9.47 3.85
N GLY A 217 12.57 -8.30 3.35
CA GLY A 217 12.39 -7.91 1.95
C GLY A 217 13.37 -8.54 0.97
N TYR A 218 14.45 -9.18 1.43
CA TYR A 218 15.42 -9.81 0.54
C TYR A 218 14.88 -11.11 -0.03
N ASP A 219 15.11 -11.32 -1.33
CA ASP A 219 14.75 -12.59 -1.97
C ASP A 219 15.67 -13.71 -1.47
N LEU A 220 15.05 -14.80 -1.03
CA LEU A 220 15.78 -15.92 -0.44
C LEU A 220 16.67 -16.64 -1.47
N GLN A 221 16.21 -16.82 -2.70
CA GLN A 221 16.92 -17.58 -3.73
C GLN A 221 17.90 -16.71 -4.51
N GLU A 222 17.50 -15.47 -4.82
CA GLU A 222 18.28 -14.58 -5.69
C GLU A 222 19.26 -13.70 -4.91
N THR A 223 19.05 -13.50 -3.60
CA THR A 223 19.93 -12.63 -2.80
C THR A 223 20.56 -13.36 -1.62
N VAL A 224 19.75 -13.94 -0.73
CA VAL A 224 20.25 -14.44 0.55
C VAL A 224 21.14 -15.67 0.36
N LYS A 225 20.68 -16.71 -0.35
CA LYS A 225 21.46 -17.93 -0.58
C LYS A 225 22.75 -17.70 -1.37
N PRO A 226 22.75 -16.97 -2.52
CA PRO A 226 23.97 -16.71 -3.27
C PRO A 226 25.02 -15.97 -2.44
N ASN A 227 24.59 -14.99 -1.63
CA ASN A 227 25.49 -14.28 -0.72
C ASN A 227 26.10 -15.21 0.34
N VAL A 228 25.34 -16.17 0.88
CA VAL A 228 25.88 -17.19 1.80
C VAL A 228 26.86 -18.13 1.09
N ASP A 229 26.51 -18.60 -0.10
CA ASP A 229 27.37 -19.51 -0.89
C ASP A 229 28.68 -18.83 -1.28
N CYS A 230 28.63 -17.52 -1.57
CA CYS A 230 29.79 -16.68 -1.80
C CYS A 230 30.69 -16.58 -0.55
N LEU A 231 30.13 -16.37 0.64
CA LEU A 231 30.92 -16.39 1.88
C LEU A 231 31.62 -17.75 2.09
N ILE A 232 30.93 -18.86 1.76
CA ILE A 232 31.51 -20.21 1.83
C ILE A 232 32.64 -20.37 0.82
N SER A 233 32.49 -19.86 -0.42
CA SER A 233 33.53 -19.96 -1.45
C SER A 233 34.80 -19.19 -1.09
N PHE A 234 34.69 -18.11 -0.31
CA PHE A 234 35.82 -17.39 0.30
C PHE A 234 36.43 -18.08 1.54
N GLY A 235 35.99 -19.30 1.87
CA GLY A 235 36.56 -20.11 2.95
C GLY A 235 35.99 -19.82 4.33
N ILE A 236 34.88 -19.07 4.43
CA ILE A 236 34.19 -18.87 5.72
C ILE A 236 33.52 -20.18 6.12
N ARG A 237 33.93 -20.71 7.28
CA ARG A 237 33.37 -21.94 7.84
C ARG A 237 31.91 -21.74 8.27
N ARG A 238 31.11 -22.80 8.16
CA ARG A 238 29.67 -22.77 8.43
C ARG A 238 29.35 -22.30 9.85
N GLU A 239 30.21 -22.58 10.83
CA GLU A 239 30.05 -22.16 12.21
C GLU A 239 30.20 -20.64 12.40
N ALA A 240 30.97 -19.98 11.52
CA ALA A 240 31.16 -18.53 11.53
C ALA A 240 30.05 -17.78 10.77
N LEU A 241 29.38 -18.44 9.81
CA LEU A 241 28.30 -17.84 9.01
C LEU A 241 27.18 -17.29 9.88
N ALA A 242 26.76 -18.04 10.91
CA ALA A 242 25.68 -17.61 11.79
C ALA A 242 25.99 -16.26 12.49
N SER A 243 27.22 -16.07 12.93
CA SER A 243 27.68 -14.83 13.56
C SER A 243 27.77 -13.69 12.56
N ILE A 244 28.31 -13.95 11.36
CA ILE A 244 28.45 -12.95 10.30
C ILE A 244 27.09 -12.46 9.83
N VAL A 245 26.17 -13.37 9.51
CA VAL A 245 24.82 -13.04 9.03
C VAL A 245 24.01 -12.30 10.10
N ALA A 246 24.16 -12.67 11.38
CA ALA A 246 23.49 -11.95 12.47
C ALA A 246 23.98 -10.50 12.62
N GLN A 247 25.28 -10.27 12.44
CA GLN A 247 25.90 -8.95 12.60
C GLN A 247 25.71 -8.07 11.35
N TYR A 248 25.84 -8.66 10.17
CA TYR A 248 25.74 -8.04 8.85
C TYR A 248 24.74 -8.83 8.00
N PRO A 249 23.43 -8.54 8.13
CA PRO A 249 22.44 -9.15 7.28
C PRO A 249 22.80 -8.87 5.83
N LEU A 250 22.62 -9.88 5.00
CA LEU A 250 23.15 -9.91 3.64
C LEU A 250 22.47 -8.81 2.82
N ASN A 251 23.18 -7.71 2.62
CA ASN A 251 22.71 -6.59 1.82
C ASN A 251 22.77 -6.96 0.33
N SER A 252 21.89 -6.37 -0.47
CA SER A 252 21.95 -6.42 -1.94
C SER A 252 23.25 -5.84 -2.53
N GLY A 253 24.05 -5.12 -1.74
CA GLY A 253 25.35 -4.58 -2.14
C GLY A 253 26.52 -5.57 -2.15
N PHE A 254 26.29 -6.87 -1.89
CA PHE A 254 27.31 -7.92 -2.07
C PHE A 254 27.26 -8.59 -3.45
N ALA A 255 26.49 -8.04 -4.39
CA ALA A 255 26.67 -8.32 -5.81
C ALA A 255 28.04 -7.77 -6.25
N PHE A 256 29.11 -8.52 -5.95
CA PHE A 256 30.38 -8.34 -6.62
C PHE A 256 30.17 -8.78 -8.05
N GLU A 257 30.00 -7.80 -8.95
CA GLU A 257 30.14 -8.02 -10.38
C GLU A 257 31.50 -8.69 -10.60
N SER A 258 31.44 -9.96 -10.99
CA SER A 258 32.57 -10.74 -11.49
C SER A 258 32.76 -10.49 -12.98
#